data_AF-A0AAJ4Z8A6-F1
#
_entry.id   AF-A0AAJ4Z8A6-F1
#
_cell.length_a   1.000
_cell.length_b   1.000
_cell.length_c   1.000
_cell.angle_alpha   90.00
_cell.angle_beta   90.00
_cell.angle_gamma   90.00
#
_symmetry.space_group_name_H-M   'P 1'
#
loop_
_entity.id
_entity.type
_entity.pdbx_description
1 polymer ?
#
loop_
_entity_poly.entity_id
_entity_poly.type
_entity_poly.pdbx_seq_one_letter_code
_entity_poly.pdbx_strand_id
1 'polypeptide(L)'
;MARSALKFDDATHAALLAAARDADAAHPHNNPAFLDAFLSDVWKVTYRIYGAQTYLRFMAQAGLARRPSAGTVQKAIVRARSIYGIPVVPAFGALPVVGQSAWARQLEQNLARAITLLDAMPESHHSTNGAVTDVADAVRRVQYLEQENLELRARLAQMAAAAAYAREALGETLTVFAPHAAHHTGADGLQGA
;
A
#
# COMPACT_ATOMS: atom_id res chain seq x y z
N MET A 1 13.97 2.74 -22.64
CA MET A 1 13.27 3.94 -22.13
C MET A 1 13.63 4.11 -20.65
N ALA A 2 14.57 5.01 -20.33
CA ALA A 2 14.97 5.26 -18.95
C ALA A 2 13.89 6.11 -18.25
N ARG A 3 13.32 5.61 -17.15
CA ARG A 3 12.44 6.42 -16.30
C ARG A 3 13.29 7.55 -15.69
N SER A 4 12.89 8.81 -15.89
CA SER A 4 13.56 9.96 -15.29
C SER A 4 13.75 9.73 -13.79
N ALA A 5 15.00 9.83 -13.33
CA ALA A 5 15.32 9.65 -11.93
C ALA A 5 14.56 10.71 -11.11
N LEU A 6 13.93 10.27 -10.02
CA LEU A 6 13.27 11.16 -9.07
C LEU A 6 14.32 12.15 -8.53
N LYS A 7 14.16 13.43 -8.89
CA LYS A 7 15.00 14.53 -8.40
C LYS A 7 14.28 15.24 -7.26
N PHE A 8 14.99 15.43 -6.16
CA PHE A 8 14.59 16.28 -5.05
C PHE A 8 15.37 17.58 -5.15
N ASP A 9 14.78 18.72 -4.79
CA ASP A 9 15.55 19.93 -4.57
C ASP A 9 16.45 19.76 -3.32
N ASP A 10 17.51 20.58 -3.23
CA ASP A 10 18.53 20.43 -2.19
C ASP A 10 17.96 20.65 -0.78
N ALA A 11 16.96 21.53 -0.62
CA ALA A 11 16.34 21.79 0.67
C ALA A 11 15.48 20.60 1.13
N THR A 12 14.67 20.02 0.24
CA THR A 12 13.91 18.80 0.52
C THR A 12 14.85 17.63 0.78
N HIS A 13 15.94 17.51 0.03
CA HIS A 13 16.93 16.44 0.23
C HIS A 13 17.58 16.53 1.62
N ALA A 14 18.02 17.73 2.03
CA ALA A 14 18.57 17.97 3.36
C ALA A 14 17.55 17.70 4.48
N ALA A 15 16.29 18.13 4.30
CA ALA A 15 15.21 17.89 5.26
C ALA A 15 14.93 16.39 5.45
N LEU A 16 14.95 15.59 4.37
CA LEU A 16 14.76 14.14 4.44
C LEU A 16 15.91 13.43 5.16
N LEU A 17 17.16 13.90 4.99
CA LEU A 17 18.30 13.35 5.72
C LEU A 17 18.25 13.72 7.20
N ALA A 18 17.81 14.93 7.54
CA ALA A 18 17.60 15.34 8.93
C ALA A 18 16.52 14.50 9.61
N ALA A 19 15.35 14.36 8.97
CA ALA A 19 14.25 13.53 9.46
C ALA A 19 14.67 12.07 9.72
N ALA A 20 15.52 11.51 8.86
CA ALA A 20 16.05 10.16 9.08
C ALA A 20 16.92 10.06 10.34
N ARG A 21 17.72 11.09 10.65
CA ARG A 21 18.56 11.13 11.86
C ARG A 21 17.75 11.40 13.12
N ASP A 22 16.77 12.28 13.05
CA ASP A 22 15.89 12.60 14.17
C ASP A 22 15.04 11.38 14.57
N ALA A 23 14.50 10.67 13.57
CA ALA A 23 13.80 9.41 13.81
C ALA A 23 14.72 8.32 14.39
N ASP A 24 15.98 8.26 13.94
CA ASP A 24 16.99 7.32 14.47
C ASP A 24 17.31 7.61 15.94
N ALA A 25 17.48 8.88 16.29
CA ALA A 25 17.73 9.34 17.66
C ALA A 25 16.53 9.09 18.59
N ALA A 26 15.30 9.28 18.09
CA ALA A 26 14.08 9.01 18.85
C ALA A 26 13.84 7.52 19.08
N HIS A 27 14.24 6.67 18.13
CA HIS A 27 13.96 5.23 18.13
C HIS A 27 15.19 4.36 17.82
N PRO A 28 16.26 4.42 18.64
CA PRO A 28 17.57 3.81 18.34
C PRO A 28 17.54 2.28 18.20
N HIS A 29 16.57 1.59 18.83
CA HIS A 29 16.52 0.12 18.85
C HIS A 29 15.21 -0.47 18.30
N ASN A 30 14.26 0.37 17.86
CA ASN A 30 12.95 -0.08 17.40
C ASN A 30 12.75 0.25 15.91
N ASN A 31 13.01 -0.73 15.05
CA ASN A 31 12.92 -0.56 13.59
C ASN A 31 11.50 -0.18 13.09
N PRO A 32 10.42 -0.84 13.55
CA PRO A 32 9.06 -0.40 13.21
C PRO A 32 8.77 1.06 13.59
N ALA A 33 9.07 1.46 14.83
CA ALA A 33 8.79 2.82 15.30
C ALA A 33 9.63 3.87 14.56
N PHE A 34 10.91 3.58 14.34
CA PHE A 34 11.80 4.40 13.52
C PHE A 34 11.23 4.61 12.11
N LEU A 35 10.81 3.55 11.43
CA LEU A 35 10.28 3.65 10.06
C LEU A 35 8.96 4.43 10.03
N ASP A 36 8.08 4.23 11.00
CA ASP A 36 6.80 4.93 11.05
C ASP A 36 7.00 6.44 11.31
N ALA A 37 7.94 6.80 12.19
CA ALA A 37 8.34 8.19 12.43
C ALA A 37 8.96 8.82 11.17
N PHE A 38 9.95 8.16 10.56
CA PHE A 38 10.60 8.66 9.36
C PHE A 38 9.60 8.84 8.20
N LEU A 39 8.72 7.87 7.95
CA LEU A 39 7.72 7.98 6.88
C LEU A 39 6.68 9.07 7.14
N SER A 40 6.33 9.32 8.41
CA SER A 40 5.47 10.45 8.80
C SER A 40 6.11 11.78 8.42
N ASP A 41 7.38 11.98 8.76
CA ASP A 41 8.08 13.24 8.48
C ASP A 41 8.34 13.43 6.98
N VAL A 42 8.68 12.37 6.25
CA VAL A 42 8.75 12.43 4.78
C VAL A 42 7.41 12.85 4.18
N TRP A 43 6.29 12.34 4.69
CA TRP A 43 4.97 12.71 4.20
C TRP A 43 4.65 14.19 4.49
N LYS A 44 5.00 14.72 5.66
CA LYS A 44 4.80 16.15 5.98
C LYS A 44 5.57 17.08 5.04
N VAL A 45 6.78 16.68 4.63
CA VAL A 45 7.64 17.50 3.75
C VAL A 45 7.23 17.37 2.28
N THR A 46 6.89 16.16 1.82
CA THR A 46 6.73 15.87 0.38
C THR A 46 5.30 15.58 -0.06
N TYR A 47 4.38 15.42 0.90
CA TYR A 47 2.99 14.96 0.70
C TYR A 47 2.89 13.67 -0.12
N ARG A 48 3.95 12.85 -0.14
CA ARG A 48 4.04 11.65 -0.97
C ARG A 48 4.75 10.50 -0.26
N ILE A 49 4.25 9.29 -0.51
CA ILE A 49 4.90 8.05 -0.08
C ILE A 49 5.64 7.41 -1.26
N TYR A 50 6.93 7.14 -1.08
CA TYR A 50 7.81 6.56 -2.10
C TYR A 50 7.93 5.03 -1.97
N GLY A 51 8.73 4.41 -2.84
CA GLY A 51 9.03 2.98 -2.76
C GLY A 51 10.13 2.67 -1.74
N ALA A 52 10.22 1.41 -1.31
CA ALA A 52 11.19 0.97 -0.30
C ALA A 52 12.65 1.32 -0.63
N GLN A 53 13.02 1.22 -1.92
CA GLN A 53 14.37 1.55 -2.39
C GLN A 53 14.74 3.03 -2.16
N THR A 54 13.78 3.94 -2.29
CA THR A 54 14.01 5.37 -2.05
C THR A 54 14.36 5.62 -0.58
N TYR A 55 13.59 5.03 0.34
CA TYR A 55 13.85 5.15 1.77
C TYR A 55 15.17 4.50 2.19
N LEU A 56 15.47 3.30 1.66
CA LEU A 56 16.75 2.62 1.91
C LEU A 56 17.94 3.49 1.47
N ARG A 57 17.84 4.14 0.31
CA ARG A 57 18.87 5.07 -0.17
C ARG A 57 19.05 6.25 0.78
N PHE A 58 17.97 6.88 1.24
CA PHE A 58 18.06 8.01 2.17
C PHE A 58 18.66 7.61 3.52
N MET A 59 18.30 6.43 4.05
CA MET A 59 18.90 5.92 5.29
C MET A 59 20.40 5.65 5.13
N ALA A 60 20.81 5.07 3.99
CA ALA A 60 22.22 4.86 3.69
C ALA A 60 22.99 6.19 3.56
N GLN A 61 22.39 7.18 2.90
CA GLN A 61 22.96 8.53 2.75
C GLN A 61 23.03 9.30 4.08
N ALA A 62 22.09 9.08 4.99
CA ALA A 62 22.09 9.69 6.31
C ALA A 62 23.18 9.11 7.23
N GLY A 63 23.78 7.97 6.86
CA GLY A 63 24.84 7.31 7.62
C GLY A 63 24.32 6.46 8.78
N LEU A 64 23.07 6.00 8.73
CA LEU A 64 22.47 5.24 9.81
C LEU A 64 23.11 3.85 9.92
N ALA A 65 23.48 3.44 11.14
CA ALA A 65 24.08 2.12 11.38
C ALA A 65 23.07 0.96 11.18
N ARG A 66 21.77 1.25 11.30
CA ARG A 66 20.70 0.24 11.14
C ARG A 66 20.52 -0.18 9.69
N ARG A 67 20.17 -1.45 9.51
CA ARG A 67 19.89 -2.04 8.20
C ARG A 67 18.54 -2.77 8.20
N PRO A 68 17.41 -2.03 8.22
CA PRO A 68 16.11 -2.64 8.02
C PRO A 68 16.05 -3.31 6.64
N SER A 69 15.49 -4.51 6.57
CA SER A 69 15.32 -5.21 5.29
C SER A 69 14.26 -4.51 4.43
N ALA A 70 14.32 -4.72 3.11
CA ALA A 70 13.33 -4.18 2.18
C ALA A 70 11.89 -4.60 2.54
N GLY A 71 11.71 -5.83 3.05
CA GLY A 71 10.42 -6.32 3.54
C GLY A 71 9.90 -5.55 4.76
N THR A 72 10.78 -5.17 5.68
CA THR A 72 10.42 -4.35 6.85
C THR A 72 10.02 -2.94 6.43
N VAL A 73 10.76 -2.33 5.50
CA VAL A 73 10.41 -1.02 4.93
C VAL A 73 9.08 -1.10 4.19
N GLN A 74 8.83 -2.16 3.42
CA GLN A 74 7.57 -2.35 2.71
C GLN A 74 6.38 -2.48 3.67
N LYS A 75 6.53 -3.19 4.79
CA LYS A 75 5.48 -3.26 5.84
C LYS A 75 5.17 -1.87 6.41
N ALA A 76 6.19 -1.04 6.66
CA ALA A 76 5.99 0.33 7.11
C ALA A 76 5.31 1.20 6.04
N ILE A 77 5.66 1.05 4.76
CA ILE A 77 4.99 1.73 3.64
C ILE A 77 3.50 1.37 3.57
N VAL A 78 3.16 0.09 3.74
CA VAL A 78 1.77 -0.36 3.76
C VAL A 78 1.00 0.31 4.91
N ARG A 79 1.59 0.34 6.12
CA ARG A 79 0.99 1.05 7.27
C ARG A 79 0.84 2.56 7.01
N ALA A 80 1.89 3.21 6.52
CA ALA A 80 1.85 4.64 6.20
C ALA A 80 0.79 4.95 5.15
N ARG A 81 0.61 4.09 4.13
CA ARG A 81 -0.45 4.28 3.12
C ARG A 81 -1.85 4.07 3.69
N SER A 82 -2.05 3.22 4.69
CA SER A 82 -3.36 3.14 5.35
C SER A 82 -3.68 4.38 6.19
N ILE A 83 -2.66 5.10 6.67
CA ILE A 83 -2.82 6.29 7.51
C ILE A 83 -2.95 7.56 6.65
N TYR A 84 -2.10 7.70 5.63
CA TYR A 84 -1.96 8.92 4.83
C TYR A 84 -2.44 8.78 3.39
N GLY A 85 -2.85 7.57 2.96
CA GLY A 85 -3.23 7.29 1.58
C GLY A 85 -4.70 7.56 1.29
N ILE A 86 -4.95 8.57 0.46
CA ILE A 86 -6.09 8.58 -0.48
C ILE A 86 -5.89 7.39 -1.45
N PRO A 87 -6.94 6.62 -1.81
CA PRO A 87 -6.78 5.37 -2.57
C PRO A 87 -6.07 5.61 -3.91
N VAL A 88 -4.85 5.09 -4.03
CA VAL A 88 -4.13 4.99 -5.30
C VAL A 88 -4.80 3.89 -6.12
N VAL A 89 -5.57 4.30 -7.13
CA VAL A 89 -6.01 3.41 -8.21
C VAL A 89 -4.76 2.82 -8.87
N PRO A 90 -4.65 1.49 -9.04
CA PRO A 90 -3.53 0.91 -9.73
C PRO A 90 -3.57 1.35 -11.20
N ALA A 91 -2.60 2.17 -11.62
CA ALA A 91 -2.43 2.54 -13.01
C ALA A 91 -1.90 1.34 -13.80
N PHE A 92 -2.82 0.63 -14.47
CA PHE A 92 -2.53 -0.19 -15.64
C PHE A 92 -3.36 0.39 -16.81
N GLY A 93 -2.66 0.92 -17.82
CA GLY A 93 -3.25 1.34 -19.10
C GLY A 93 -3.79 2.78 -19.16
N ALA A 94 -3.22 3.60 -20.04
CA ALA A 94 -3.77 4.90 -20.47
C ALA A 94 -5.03 4.68 -21.35
N LEU A 95 -6.04 5.54 -21.56
CA LEU A 95 -6.31 7.00 -21.70
C LEU A 95 -7.86 7.21 -21.53
N PRO A 96 -8.51 8.40 -21.71
CA PRO A 96 -8.01 9.76 -21.98
C PRO A 96 -8.50 10.83 -20.98
N VAL A 97 -7.81 11.98 -21.02
CA VAL A 97 -8.29 13.28 -20.56
C VAL A 97 -9.45 13.72 -21.45
N VAL A 98 -10.69 13.42 -21.04
CA VAL A 98 -11.88 14.24 -21.31
C VAL A 98 -12.85 14.02 -20.15
N GLY A 99 -13.21 15.10 -19.48
CA GLY A 99 -14.19 15.09 -18.40
C GLY A 99 -13.51 15.32 -17.06
N GLN A 100 -13.56 16.56 -16.59
CA GLN A 100 -13.47 16.86 -15.16
C GLN A 100 -14.45 15.90 -14.48
N SER A 101 -13.85 14.93 -13.78
CA SER A 101 -14.49 13.69 -13.37
C SER A 101 -15.70 14.01 -12.50
N ALA A 102 -16.75 13.19 -12.57
CA ALA A 102 -17.95 13.34 -11.75
C ALA A 102 -17.62 13.52 -10.24
N TRP A 103 -16.46 13.01 -9.83
CA TRP A 103 -15.86 13.20 -8.52
C TRP A 103 -15.49 14.65 -8.18
N ALA A 104 -14.93 15.44 -9.11
CA ALA A 104 -14.63 16.86 -8.89
C ALA A 104 -15.92 17.66 -8.64
N ARG A 105 -16.97 17.38 -9.41
CA ARG A 105 -18.31 17.96 -9.20
C ARG A 105 -18.94 17.52 -7.88
N GLN A 106 -18.79 16.25 -7.49
CA GLN A 106 -19.27 15.76 -6.20
C GLN A 106 -18.55 16.44 -5.04
N LEU A 107 -17.24 16.69 -5.17
CA LEU A 107 -16.43 17.38 -4.18
C LEU A 107 -16.88 18.84 -4.03
N GLU A 108 -17.05 19.56 -5.13
CA GLU A 108 -17.57 20.94 -5.10
C GLU A 108 -18.96 21.02 -4.47
N GLN A 109 -19.86 20.09 -4.80
CA GLN A 109 -21.21 20.05 -4.21
C GLN A 109 -21.18 19.75 -2.71
N ASN A 110 -20.32 18.84 -2.27
CA ASN A 110 -20.14 18.55 -0.84
C ASN A 110 -19.51 19.73 -0.10
N LEU A 111 -18.56 20.44 -0.72
CA LEU A 111 -17.92 21.62 -0.13
C LEU A 111 -18.92 22.78 -0.01
N ALA A 112 -19.73 23.02 -1.04
CA ALA A 112 -20.79 24.01 -1.02
C ALA A 112 -21.84 23.69 0.06
N ARG A 113 -22.21 22.42 0.23
CA ARG A 113 -23.10 21.96 1.31
C ARG A 113 -22.48 22.12 2.70
N ALA A 114 -21.19 21.84 2.87
CA ALA A 114 -20.51 22.00 4.14
C ALA A 114 -20.43 23.49 4.54
N ILE A 115 -20.13 24.38 3.61
CA ILE A 115 -20.10 25.82 3.85
C ILE A 115 -21.49 26.33 4.23
N THR A 116 -22.54 25.92 3.51
CA THR A 116 -23.91 26.33 3.86
C THR A 116 -24.37 25.77 5.20
N LEU A 117 -23.96 24.55 5.59
CA LEU A 117 -24.25 24.01 6.92
C LEU A 117 -23.46 24.72 8.03
N LEU A 118 -22.24 25.14 7.76
CA LEU A 118 -21.40 25.91 8.70
C LEU A 118 -21.97 27.32 8.92
N ASP A 119 -22.45 27.96 7.86
CA ASP A 119 -23.07 29.29 7.88
C ASP A 119 -24.49 29.25 8.48
N ALA A 120 -25.16 28.10 8.40
CA ALA A 120 -26.48 27.87 9.00
C ALA A 120 -26.42 27.40 10.46
N MET A 121 -25.24 27.18 11.05
CA MET A 121 -25.14 26.88 12.48
C MET A 121 -25.22 28.17 13.30
N PRO A 122 -26.23 28.33 14.19
CA PRO A 122 -26.17 29.38 15.20
C PRO A 122 -25.01 29.06 16.14
N GLU A 123 -24.25 30.08 16.58
CA GLU A 123 -23.16 29.94 17.57
C GLU A 123 -23.69 29.28 18.85
N SER A 124 -23.67 27.95 18.88
CA SER A 124 -24.20 27.17 19.98
C SER A 124 -23.08 26.89 20.97
N HIS A 125 -23.15 27.63 22.06
CA HIS A 125 -22.37 27.45 23.28
C HIS A 125 -22.17 25.97 23.65
N HIS A 126 -20.91 25.66 23.95
CA HIS A 126 -20.36 24.41 24.49
C HIS A 126 -21.32 23.67 25.44
N SER A 127 -21.75 22.47 25.07
CA SER A 127 -22.51 21.57 25.96
C SER A 127 -21.86 20.18 25.95
N THR A 128 -21.29 19.80 27.08
CA THR A 128 -20.33 18.71 27.28
C THR A 128 -20.92 17.30 27.23
N ASN A 129 -22.23 17.14 27.02
CA ASN A 129 -22.88 15.83 26.97
C ASN A 129 -22.84 15.13 25.59
N GLY A 130 -22.61 15.86 24.49
CA GLY A 130 -22.62 15.28 23.13
C GLY A 130 -21.36 14.49 22.75
N ALA A 131 -20.21 14.84 23.34
CA ALA A 131 -18.92 14.20 23.03
C ALA A 131 -18.83 12.75 23.54
N VAL A 132 -19.49 12.43 24.66
CA VAL A 132 -19.46 11.07 25.26
C VAL A 132 -20.32 10.08 24.45
N THR A 133 -21.45 10.54 23.90
CA THR A 133 -22.29 9.75 23.00
C THR A 133 -21.61 9.46 21.66
N ASP A 134 -20.87 10.42 21.11
CA ASP A 134 -20.13 10.27 19.85
C ASP A 134 -18.99 9.23 19.97
N VAL A 135 -18.27 9.23 21.10
CA VAL A 135 -17.24 8.23 21.39
C VAL A 135 -17.84 6.82 21.54
N ALA A 136 -18.99 6.68 22.21
CA ALA A 136 -19.66 5.39 22.36
C ALA A 136 -20.16 4.82 21.02
N ASP A 137 -20.65 5.67 20.12
CA ASP A 137 -21.07 5.29 18.78
C ASP A 137 -19.88 4.93 17.89
N ALA A 138 -18.78 5.68 17.98
CA ALA A 138 -17.54 5.35 17.29
C ALA A 138 -17.01 3.96 17.70
N VAL A 139 -17.02 3.63 19.00
CA VAL A 139 -16.60 2.32 19.50
C VAL A 139 -17.48 1.18 18.96
N ARG A 140 -18.81 1.37 18.94
CA ARG A 140 -19.73 0.37 18.34
C ARG A 140 -19.46 0.16 16.85
N ARG A 141 -19.15 1.23 16.13
CA ARG A 141 -18.84 1.16 14.70
C ARG A 141 -17.52 0.44 14.43
N VAL A 142 -16.51 0.64 15.27
CA VAL A 142 -15.23 -0.09 15.18
C VAL A 142 -15.44 -1.58 15.40
N GLN A 143 -16.20 -1.97 16.43
CA GLN A 143 -16.48 -3.38 16.72
C GLN A 143 -17.21 -4.07 15.55
N TYR A 144 -18.19 -3.39 14.95
CA TYR A 144 -18.89 -3.89 13.77
C TYR A 144 -17.93 -4.11 12.59
N LEU A 145 -17.04 -3.14 12.31
CA LEU A 145 -16.06 -3.24 11.24
C LEU A 145 -15.01 -4.33 11.49
N GLU A 146 -14.61 -4.55 12.74
CA GLU A 146 -13.68 -5.63 13.10
C GLU A 146 -14.31 -7.00 12.83
N GLN A 147 -15.60 -7.16 13.16
CA GLN A 147 -16.35 -8.38 12.88
C GLN A 147 -16.47 -8.63 11.37
N GLU A 148 -16.83 -7.61 10.59
CA GLU A 148 -16.88 -7.70 9.13
C GLU A 148 -15.49 -8.03 8.53
N ASN A 149 -14.41 -7.46 9.09
CA ASN A 149 -13.05 -7.75 8.63
C ASN A 149 -12.68 -9.22 8.84
N LEU A 150 -13.08 -9.81 9.97
CA LEU A 150 -12.85 -11.23 10.26
C LEU A 150 -13.61 -12.13 9.28
N GLU A 151 -14.86 -11.81 8.99
CA GLU A 151 -15.68 -12.56 8.03
C GLU A 151 -15.08 -12.51 6.61
N LEU A 152 -14.65 -11.32 6.18
CA LEU A 152 -14.01 -11.15 4.88
C LEU A 152 -12.70 -11.93 4.79
N ARG A 153 -11.89 -11.96 5.85
CA ARG A 153 -10.66 -12.76 5.89
C ARG A 153 -10.93 -14.26 5.81
N ALA A 154 -11.96 -14.74 6.52
CA ALA A 154 -12.37 -16.13 6.45
C ALA A 154 -12.82 -16.50 5.02
N ARG A 155 -13.61 -15.65 4.38
CA ARG A 155 -14.05 -15.85 2.99
C ARG A 155 -12.88 -15.85 2.00
N LEU A 156 -11.90 -14.98 2.20
CA LEU A 156 -10.70 -14.94 1.37
C LEU A 156 -9.85 -16.22 1.53
N ALA A 157 -9.71 -16.72 2.76
CA ALA A 157 -9.04 -18.00 3.02
C ALA A 157 -9.76 -19.17 2.33
N GLN A 158 -11.09 -19.20 2.36
CA GLN A 158 -11.89 -20.19 1.65
C GLN A 158 -11.68 -20.13 0.13
N MET A 159 -11.71 -18.93 -0.46
CA MET A 159 -11.46 -18.76 -1.90
C MET A 159 -10.03 -19.17 -2.29
N ALA A 160 -9.04 -18.87 -1.44
CA ALA A 160 -7.66 -19.27 -1.68
C ALA A 160 -7.50 -20.80 -1.65
N ALA A 161 -8.16 -21.48 -0.71
CA ALA A 161 -8.17 -22.94 -0.66
C ALA A 161 -8.84 -23.55 -1.90
N ALA A 162 -9.98 -23.00 -2.33
CA ALA A 162 -10.65 -23.45 -3.56
C ALA A 162 -9.78 -23.24 -4.81
N ALA A 163 -9.05 -22.12 -4.89
CA ALA A 163 -8.13 -21.85 -6.00
C ALA A 163 -6.91 -22.78 -5.99
N ALA A 164 -6.39 -23.16 -4.81
CA ALA A 164 -5.32 -24.14 -4.70
C ALA A 164 -5.79 -25.52 -5.18
N TYR A 165 -6.97 -25.96 -4.74
CA TYR A 165 -7.56 -27.22 -5.17
C TYR A 165 -7.82 -27.26 -6.69
N ALA A 166 -8.33 -26.17 -7.27
CA ALA A 166 -8.52 -26.07 -8.71
C ALA A 166 -7.19 -26.16 -9.49
N ARG A 167 -6.11 -25.57 -8.97
CA ARG A 167 -4.78 -25.67 -9.58
C ARG A 167 -4.21 -27.08 -9.51
N GLU A 168 -4.42 -27.78 -8.40
CA GLU A 168 -4.02 -29.17 -8.22
C GLU A 168 -4.76 -30.09 -9.20
N ALA A 169 -6.09 -29.98 -9.28
CA ALA A 169 -6.90 -30.72 -10.26
C ALA A 169 -6.47 -30.45 -11.72
N LEU A 170 -6.17 -29.18 -12.07
CA LEU A 170 -5.64 -28.85 -13.40
C LEU A 170 -4.23 -29.43 -13.62
N GLY A 171 -3.38 -29.41 -12.60
CA GLY A 171 -2.05 -30.02 -12.63
C GLY A 171 -2.10 -31.53 -12.88
N GLU A 172 -3.01 -32.24 -12.21
CA GLU A 172 -3.26 -33.66 -12.41
C GLU A 172 -3.80 -33.97 -13.81
N THR A 173 -4.71 -33.15 -14.35
CA THR A 173 -5.18 -33.36 -15.73
C THR A 173 -4.04 -33.18 -16.75
N LEU A 174 -3.16 -32.19 -16.58
CA LEU A 174 -2.05 -31.96 -17.50
C LEU A 174 -0.97 -33.04 -17.43
N THR A 175 -0.73 -33.65 -16.27
CA THR A 175 0.20 -34.78 -16.14
C THR A 175 -0.38 -36.08 -16.71
N VAL A 176 -1.69 -36.29 -16.63
CA VAL A 176 -2.38 -37.44 -17.27
C VAL A 176 -2.35 -37.35 -18.80
N PHE A 177 -2.31 -36.14 -19.38
CA PHE A 177 -2.25 -35.93 -20.83
C PHE A 177 -0.83 -35.86 -21.42
N ALA A 178 0.25 -36.09 -20.65
CA ALA A 178 1.60 -36.18 -21.20
C ALA A 178 1.77 -37.51 -21.97
N PRO A 179 1.82 -37.52 -23.32
CA PRO A 179 2.05 -38.75 -24.06
C PRO A 179 3.46 -39.23 -23.74
N HIS A 180 3.58 -40.49 -23.28
CA HIS A 180 4.86 -41.17 -23.22
C HIS A 180 5.41 -41.22 -24.66
N ALA A 181 6.35 -40.34 -24.97
CA ALA A 181 7.15 -40.43 -26.17
C ALA A 181 7.97 -41.72 -26.06
N ALA A 182 7.38 -42.80 -26.59
CA ALA A 182 7.98 -44.09 -26.72
C ALA A 182 9.28 -43.94 -27.51
N HIS A 183 10.41 -44.24 -26.86
CA HIS A 183 11.64 -44.57 -27.54
C HIS A 183 11.40 -45.80 -28.42
N HIS A 184 11.09 -45.57 -29.70
CA HIS A 184 11.03 -46.61 -30.72
C HIS A 184 12.11 -46.34 -31.77
N THR A 185 13.21 -47.09 -31.63
CA THR A 185 13.95 -47.81 -32.68
C THR A 185 14.24 -47.11 -34.02
N GLY A 186 15.53 -46.93 -34.30
CA GLY A 186 16.08 -46.80 -35.65
C GLY A 186 17.49 -47.41 -35.69
N ALA A 187 17.56 -48.73 -35.77
CA ALA A 187 18.75 -49.45 -36.22
C ALA A 187 18.66 -49.65 -37.74
N ASP A 188 19.84 -49.82 -38.33
CA ASP A 188 20.17 -50.23 -39.71
C ASP A 188 20.30 -49.17 -40.81
N GLY A 189 21.53 -49.12 -41.35
CA GLY A 189 21.90 -48.39 -42.56
C GLY A 189 23.42 -48.39 -42.81
N LEU A 190 23.93 -49.48 -43.40
CA LEU A 190 25.32 -49.73 -43.80
C LEU A 190 26.00 -48.63 -44.63
N GLN A 191 27.31 -48.43 -44.39
CA GLN A 191 28.40 -48.17 -45.37
C GLN A 191 29.73 -48.34 -44.60
N GLY A 192 30.68 -49.21 -44.93
CA GLY A 192 31.09 -49.73 -46.23
C GLY A 192 32.53 -49.29 -46.49
N ALA A 193 33.51 -49.95 -45.83
CA ALA A 193 34.91 -50.07 -46.21
C ALA A 193 35.53 -51.26 -45.44
#